data_AF-A0A2A4RX23-F1
#
_entry.id   AF-A0A2A4RX23-F1
#
_cell.length_a   1.000
_cell.length_b   1.000
_cell.length_c   1.000
_cell.angle_alpha   90.00
_cell.angle_beta   90.00
_cell.angle_gamma   90.00
#
_symmetry.space_group_name_H-M   'P 1'
#
loop_
_entity.id
_entity.type
_entity.pdbx_description
1 polymer ?
#
loop_
_entity_poly.entity_id
_entity_poly.type
_entity_poly.pdbx_seq_one_letter_code
_entity_poly.pdbx_strand_id
1 'polypeptide(L)'
;MNKRFVLVVVLLAAFSTSVLADDSAVRKTLSKIIPGQIPDLVEESAYKGLFEVVYGSDIFYLSADGRFLFQGDMVDLTTQDNLTEARRTQGRHQLMQTVALDSKIRFIPANGKPTYVVDVFTDVDCFYCQKLHHEMEDYLREGIEIRYLAFPRAGVGSHAYEKIVSVWCAEDQLGEMTLAKNKQQPARRECDNPVQEHMALARKIGVSGTPALVFEDGALMPGYVPAAQLKKILDEKAAK
;
A
#
# COMPACT_ATOMS: atom_id res chain seq x y z
N MET A 1 53.10 38.63 -54.04
CA MET A 1 53.47 39.01 -52.66
C MET A 1 52.19 39.46 -51.94
N ASN A 2 51.78 38.72 -50.92
CA ASN A 2 50.71 38.99 -49.92
C ASN A 2 49.24 39.12 -50.40
N LYS A 3 48.36 38.13 -50.14
CA LYS A 3 47.74 37.68 -48.87
C LYS A 3 46.48 38.51 -48.51
N ARG A 4 45.29 37.89 -48.60
CA ARG A 4 44.41 37.55 -47.45
C ARG A 4 43.01 37.10 -47.92
N PHE A 5 42.80 35.79 -47.85
CA PHE A 5 41.49 35.13 -47.84
C PHE A 5 40.82 35.42 -46.49
N VAL A 6 39.60 35.97 -46.48
CA VAL A 6 38.79 36.08 -45.26
C VAL A 6 37.64 35.10 -45.39
N LEU A 7 37.81 33.95 -44.73
CA LEU A 7 36.79 32.91 -44.58
C LEU A 7 35.94 33.28 -43.36
N VAL A 8 34.70 33.73 -43.57
CA VAL A 8 33.74 33.98 -42.49
C VAL A 8 33.06 32.65 -42.17
N VAL A 9 33.53 31.98 -41.12
CA VAL A 9 32.86 30.79 -40.55
C VAL A 9 31.79 31.28 -39.58
N VAL A 10 30.53 31.23 -40.01
CA VAL A 10 29.37 31.44 -39.15
C VAL A 10 29.16 30.17 -38.33
N LEU A 11 29.61 30.18 -37.08
CA LEU A 11 29.36 29.13 -36.10
C LEU A 11 27.88 29.23 -35.66
N LEU A 12 27.01 28.40 -36.23
CA LEU A 12 25.67 28.17 -35.67
C LEU A 12 25.83 27.39 -34.36
N ALA A 13 25.82 28.10 -33.23
CA ALA A 13 25.65 27.49 -31.92
C ALA A 13 24.20 27.00 -31.79
N ALA A 14 23.98 25.71 -32.02
CA ALA A 14 22.73 25.05 -31.67
C ALA A 14 22.61 25.04 -30.14
N PHE A 15 21.89 26.03 -29.60
CA PHE A 15 21.39 25.98 -28.23
C PHE A 15 20.32 24.87 -28.17
N SER A 16 20.75 23.67 -27.82
CA SER A 16 19.84 22.61 -27.38
C SER A 16 19.27 23.04 -26.03
N THR A 17 18.15 23.76 -26.04
CA THR A 17 17.35 23.93 -24.83
C THR A 17 16.77 22.56 -24.49
N SER A 18 17.36 21.89 -23.51
CA SER A 18 16.69 20.81 -22.81
C SER A 18 15.40 21.41 -22.24
N VAL A 19 14.27 21.13 -22.89
CA VAL A 19 12.95 21.40 -22.31
C VAL A 19 12.85 20.47 -21.12
N LEU A 20 13.28 20.95 -19.96
CA LEU A 20 12.77 20.44 -18.69
C LEU A 20 11.27 20.67 -18.75
N ALA A 21 10.50 19.58 -18.82
CA ALA A 21 9.06 19.66 -18.91
C ALA A 21 8.55 20.48 -17.72
N ASP A 22 8.03 21.69 -18.01
CA ASP A 22 7.52 22.62 -17.01
C ASP A 22 6.24 22.04 -16.41
N ASP A 23 6.31 21.57 -15.16
CA ASP A 23 5.18 21.01 -14.43
C ASP A 23 4.16 22.09 -13.99
N SER A 24 4.42 23.38 -14.27
CA SER A 24 3.55 24.49 -13.89
C SER A 24 2.12 24.37 -14.45
N ALA A 25 1.97 23.86 -15.68
CA ALA A 25 0.67 23.63 -16.30
C ALA A 25 -0.12 22.53 -15.57
N VAL A 26 0.55 21.44 -15.20
CA VAL A 26 -0.02 20.32 -14.43
C VAL A 26 -0.45 20.81 -13.05
N ARG A 27 0.45 21.47 -12.30
CA ARG A 27 0.15 22.00 -10.96
C ARG A 27 -0.98 23.03 -10.96
N LYS A 28 -1.03 23.91 -11.97
CA LYS A 28 -2.12 24.89 -12.14
C LYS A 28 -3.45 24.22 -12.45
N THR A 29 -3.44 23.10 -13.15
CA THR A 29 -4.65 22.34 -13.44
C THR A 29 -5.12 21.60 -12.18
N LEU A 30 -4.20 20.95 -11.45
CA LEU A 30 -4.51 20.24 -10.20
C LEU A 30 -5.17 21.14 -9.16
N SER A 31 -4.67 22.37 -8.97
CA SER A 31 -5.26 23.32 -8.02
C SER A 31 -6.68 23.76 -8.36
N LYS A 32 -7.11 23.61 -9.62
CA LYS A 32 -8.49 23.86 -10.06
C LYS A 32 -9.38 22.63 -9.91
N ILE A 33 -8.86 21.43 -10.22
CA ILE A 33 -9.62 20.18 -10.20
C ILE A 33 -9.83 19.69 -8.76
N ILE A 34 -8.81 19.82 -7.91
CA ILE A 34 -8.85 19.40 -6.51
C ILE A 34 -8.46 20.59 -5.63
N PRO A 35 -9.36 21.59 -5.46
CA PRO A 35 -9.05 22.79 -4.68
C PRO A 35 -8.70 22.43 -3.23
N GLY A 36 -7.60 22.98 -2.74
CA GLY A 36 -7.18 22.85 -1.34
C GLY A 36 -6.45 21.55 -1.00
N GLN A 37 -6.16 20.68 -1.97
CA GLN A 37 -5.24 19.55 -1.77
C GLN A 37 -3.96 19.75 -2.59
N ILE A 38 -2.83 19.42 -1.96
CA ILE A 38 -1.51 19.44 -2.58
C ILE A 38 -1.15 17.97 -2.87
N PRO A 39 -0.74 17.64 -4.10
CA PRO A 39 -0.27 16.30 -4.42
C PRO A 39 0.98 15.98 -3.62
N ASP A 40 1.10 14.74 -3.16
CA ASP A 40 2.31 14.23 -2.50
C ASP A 40 3.47 14.17 -3.50
N LEU A 41 3.17 13.89 -4.77
CA LEU A 41 4.15 13.79 -5.86
C LEU A 41 3.56 14.28 -7.18
N VAL A 42 4.37 14.98 -7.97
CA VAL A 42 4.13 15.27 -9.39
C VAL A 42 5.45 15.09 -10.11
N GLU A 43 5.56 14.06 -10.95
CA GLU A 43 6.77 13.72 -11.70
C GLU A 43 6.42 13.30 -13.13
N GLU A 44 7.35 13.46 -14.07
CA GLU A 44 7.15 12.90 -15.41
C GLU A 44 7.16 11.36 -15.33
N SER A 45 6.17 10.72 -15.95
CA SER A 45 6.05 9.26 -15.98
C SER A 45 7.01 8.64 -17.01
N ALA A 46 7.09 7.31 -17.04
CA ALA A 46 7.86 6.60 -18.07
C ALA A 46 7.33 6.87 -19.49
N TYR A 47 6.06 7.26 -19.64
CA TYR A 47 5.51 7.71 -20.90
C TYR A 47 5.66 9.23 -21.05
N LYS A 48 6.51 9.65 -22.01
CA LYS A 48 6.79 11.06 -22.28
C LYS A 48 5.52 11.87 -22.50
N GLY A 49 5.43 13.01 -21.82
CA GLY A 49 4.27 13.91 -21.91
C GLY A 49 3.09 13.51 -21.01
N LEU A 50 3.22 12.45 -20.20
CA LEU A 50 2.33 12.18 -19.07
C LEU A 50 3.07 12.40 -17.76
N PHE A 51 2.40 13.06 -16.81
CA PHE A 51 2.86 13.26 -15.45
C PHE A 51 2.12 12.32 -14.51
N GLU A 52 2.87 11.57 -13.71
CA GLU A 52 2.35 10.81 -12.59
C GLU A 52 2.07 11.76 -11.43
N VAL A 53 0.86 11.66 -10.87
CA VAL A 53 0.43 12.47 -9.74
C VAL A 53 -0.08 11.55 -8.63
N VAL A 54 0.42 11.76 -7.43
CA VAL A 54 0.13 10.90 -6.27
C VAL A 54 -0.59 11.71 -5.17
N TYR A 55 -1.66 11.13 -4.65
CA TYR A 55 -2.39 11.55 -3.45
C TYR A 55 -2.66 10.33 -2.56
N GLY A 56 -1.84 10.11 -1.53
CA GLY A 56 -1.92 8.91 -0.71
C GLY A 56 -1.74 7.64 -1.54
N SER A 57 -2.76 6.78 -1.60
CA SER A 57 -2.79 5.59 -2.46
C SER A 57 -3.30 5.86 -3.88
N ASP A 58 -3.91 7.01 -4.12
CA ASP A 58 -4.48 7.37 -5.42
C ASP A 58 -3.37 7.87 -6.33
N ILE A 59 -3.22 7.19 -7.47
CA ILE A 59 -2.27 7.54 -8.51
C ILE A 59 -3.05 7.73 -9.80
N PHE A 60 -2.83 8.86 -10.45
CA PHE A 60 -3.41 9.19 -11.73
C PHE A 60 -2.40 9.91 -12.61
N TYR A 61 -2.66 9.92 -13.91
CA TYR A 61 -1.76 10.50 -14.91
C TYR A 61 -2.43 11.71 -15.56
N LEU A 62 -1.69 12.81 -15.70
CA LEU A 62 -2.13 13.98 -16.45
C LEU A 62 -1.29 14.17 -17.71
N SER A 63 -1.92 14.59 -18.79
CA SER A 63 -1.16 15.11 -19.94
C SER A 63 -0.38 16.35 -19.54
N ALA A 64 0.79 16.55 -20.16
CA ALA A 64 1.67 17.70 -19.89
C ALA A 64 0.99 19.06 -20.09
N ASP A 65 -0.03 19.11 -20.95
CA ASP A 65 -0.86 20.30 -21.17
C ASP A 65 -2.01 20.47 -20.15
N GLY A 66 -2.14 19.54 -19.20
CA GLY A 66 -3.14 19.53 -18.14
C GLY A 66 -4.58 19.25 -18.60
N ARG A 67 -4.79 18.82 -19.85
CA ARG A 67 -6.14 18.69 -20.42
C ARG A 67 -6.80 17.35 -20.19
N PHE A 68 -6.03 16.27 -20.08
CA PHE A 68 -6.54 14.92 -19.95
C PHE A 68 -6.06 14.30 -18.63
N LEU A 69 -6.97 13.60 -17.95
CA LEU A 69 -6.69 12.82 -16.76
C LEU A 69 -6.98 11.35 -17.07
N PHE A 70 -6.02 10.49 -16.75
CA PHE A 70 -6.13 9.05 -16.88
C PHE A 70 -6.07 8.43 -15.49
N GLN A 71 -7.03 7.55 -15.21
CA GLN A 71 -7.09 6.79 -13.98
C GLN A 71 -6.93 5.30 -14.32
N GLY A 72 -5.98 4.64 -13.66
CA GLY A 72 -5.64 3.24 -13.91
C GLY A 72 -4.15 3.01 -13.78
N ASP A 73 -3.68 1.93 -14.39
CA ASP A 73 -2.31 1.47 -14.28
C ASP A 73 -1.54 1.64 -15.58
N MET A 74 -0.32 2.16 -15.47
CA MET A 74 0.69 2.17 -16.50
C MET A 74 1.49 0.87 -16.41
N VAL A 75 1.28 0.00 -17.40
CA VAL A 75 2.04 -1.23 -17.56
C VAL A 75 3.02 -1.07 -18.71
N ASP A 76 4.31 -1.24 -18.43
CA ASP A 76 5.31 -1.34 -19.49
C ASP A 76 5.17 -2.72 -20.15
N LEU A 77 4.76 -2.77 -21.41
CA LEU A 77 4.57 -4.04 -22.13
C LEU A 77 5.88 -4.71 -22.56
N THR A 78 7.00 -4.00 -22.48
CA THR A 78 8.34 -4.54 -22.78
C THR A 78 8.85 -5.36 -21.61
N THR A 79 8.79 -4.81 -20.39
CA THR A 79 9.22 -5.50 -19.17
C THR A 79 8.09 -6.29 -18.51
N GLN A 80 6.83 -6.01 -18.89
CA GLN A 80 5.59 -6.50 -18.28
C GLN A 80 5.36 -5.99 -16.84
N ASP A 81 6.06 -4.92 -16.45
CA ASP A 81 5.94 -4.35 -15.12
C ASP A 81 4.79 -3.35 -15.04
N ASN A 82 3.99 -3.48 -13.97
CA ASN A 82 3.02 -2.47 -13.60
C ASN A 82 3.72 -1.37 -12.78
N LEU A 83 4.10 -0.28 -13.46
CA LEU A 83 4.85 0.83 -12.87
C LEU A 83 4.02 1.56 -11.79
N THR A 84 2.70 1.65 -12.01
CA THR A 84 1.79 2.27 -11.03
C THR A 84 1.69 1.45 -9.75
N GLU A 85 1.53 0.13 -9.85
CA GLU A 85 1.52 -0.73 -8.65
C GLU A 85 2.88 -0.78 -7.95
N ALA A 86 3.99 -0.67 -8.68
CA ALA A 86 5.31 -0.53 -8.06
C ALA A 86 5.38 0.74 -7.19
N ARG A 87 4.86 1.86 -7.70
CA ARG A 87 4.75 3.11 -6.94
C ARG A 87 3.81 2.97 -5.73
N ARG A 88 2.63 2.36 -5.90
CA ARG A 88 1.70 2.11 -4.79
C ARG A 88 2.35 1.25 -3.72
N THR A 89 3.04 0.18 -4.11
CA THR A 89 3.76 -0.74 -3.21
C THR A 89 4.80 0.01 -2.37
N GLN A 90 5.60 0.90 -2.98
CA GLN A 90 6.55 1.74 -2.25
C GLN A 90 5.86 2.65 -1.23
N GLY A 91 4.77 3.32 -1.62
CA GLY A 91 4.00 4.17 -0.71
C GLY A 91 3.37 3.40 0.44
N ARG A 92 2.79 2.23 0.17
CA ARG A 92 2.24 1.32 1.19
C ARG A 92 3.32 0.87 2.17
N HIS A 93 4.50 0.47 1.68
CA HIS A 93 5.63 0.07 2.52
C HIS A 93 6.01 1.19 3.50
N GLN A 94 6.17 2.42 3.02
CA GLN A 94 6.48 3.57 3.88
C GLN A 94 5.41 3.82 4.93
N LEU A 95 4.12 3.71 4.56
CA LEU A 95 3.02 3.89 5.51
C LEU A 95 2.94 2.77 6.55
N MET A 96 3.18 1.52 6.15
CA MET A 96 3.19 0.37 7.08
C MET A 96 4.31 0.47 8.13
N GLN A 97 5.43 1.12 7.78
CA GLN A 97 6.52 1.40 8.73
C GLN A 97 6.13 2.41 9.83
N THR A 98 5.06 3.18 9.63
CA THR A 98 4.58 4.13 10.66
C THR A 98 3.78 3.46 11.78
N VAL A 99 3.39 2.19 11.60
CA VAL A 99 2.63 1.43 12.61
C VAL A 99 3.57 0.77 13.60
N ALA A 100 3.38 1.06 14.88
CA ALA A 100 4.15 0.44 15.95
C ALA A 100 3.88 -1.07 16.01
N LEU A 101 4.92 -1.88 16.22
CA LEU A 101 4.80 -3.34 16.20
C LEU A 101 3.91 -3.87 17.34
N ASP A 102 3.93 -3.19 18.49
CA ASP A 102 3.14 -3.50 19.69
C ASP A 102 1.64 -3.21 19.55
N SER A 103 1.26 -2.36 18.58
CA SER A 103 -0.14 -2.14 18.22
C SER A 103 -0.78 -3.33 17.50
N LYS A 104 0.04 -4.27 16.98
CA LYS A 104 -0.40 -5.43 16.20
C LYS A 104 -0.54 -6.67 17.10
N ILE A 105 -1.56 -7.49 16.84
CA ILE A 105 -1.69 -8.82 17.48
C ILE A 105 -0.89 -9.83 16.66
N ARG A 106 0.12 -10.47 17.27
CA ARG A 106 1.13 -11.25 16.55
C ARG A 106 1.03 -12.75 16.85
N PHE A 107 0.82 -13.53 15.81
CA PHE A 107 0.91 -15.00 15.85
C PHE A 107 2.26 -15.40 15.27
N ILE A 108 3.12 -15.94 16.14
CA ILE A 108 4.54 -16.19 15.84
C ILE A 108 4.76 -17.71 15.78
N PRO A 109 5.53 -18.23 14.81
CA PRO A 109 5.91 -19.65 14.78
C PRO A 109 6.54 -20.12 16.08
N ALA A 110 6.30 -21.37 16.47
CA ALA A 110 6.75 -21.94 17.76
C ALA A 110 8.27 -21.91 17.96
N ASN A 111 9.04 -21.90 16.87
CA ASN A 111 10.51 -21.77 16.91
C ASN A 111 10.99 -20.32 17.19
N GLY A 112 10.07 -19.35 17.28
CA GLY A 112 10.34 -17.92 17.48
C GLY A 112 11.04 -17.22 16.32
N LYS A 113 11.18 -17.88 15.16
CA LYS A 113 11.96 -17.40 14.01
C LYS A 113 11.14 -17.54 12.72
N PRO A 114 10.33 -16.52 12.36
CA PRO A 114 9.61 -16.55 11.10
C PRO A 114 10.55 -16.40 9.91
N THR A 115 10.25 -17.11 8.83
CA THR A 115 10.87 -16.93 7.50
C THR A 115 10.23 -15.76 6.77
N TYR A 116 8.93 -15.54 6.98
CA TYR A 116 8.17 -14.47 6.36
C TYR A 116 7.26 -13.80 7.37
N VAL A 117 6.99 -12.51 7.14
CA VAL A 117 6.01 -11.74 7.90
C VAL A 117 4.90 -11.27 6.98
N VAL A 118 3.65 -11.44 7.41
CA VAL A 118 2.49 -10.90 6.71
C VAL A 118 1.62 -10.12 7.68
N ASP A 119 1.45 -8.82 7.40
CA ASP A 119 0.48 -7.97 8.07
C ASP A 119 -0.90 -8.22 7.45
N VAL A 120 -1.94 -8.41 8.27
CA VAL A 120 -3.28 -8.78 7.82
C VAL A 120 -4.31 -7.84 8.43
N PHE A 121 -4.95 -7.03 7.60
CA PHE A 121 -6.13 -6.27 8.00
C PHE A 121 -7.32 -7.23 8.11
N THR A 122 -7.91 -7.30 9.31
CA THR A 122 -8.84 -8.35 9.70
C THR A 122 -10.11 -7.78 10.34
N ASP A 123 -11.22 -8.49 10.12
CA ASP A 123 -12.53 -8.21 10.69
C ASP A 123 -13.01 -9.46 11.42
N VAL A 124 -13.42 -9.35 12.68
CA VAL A 124 -13.87 -10.49 13.51
C VAL A 124 -15.13 -11.16 12.96
N ASP A 125 -15.97 -10.41 12.24
CA ASP A 125 -17.24 -10.92 11.68
C ASP A 125 -17.12 -11.32 10.20
N CYS A 126 -15.95 -11.18 9.57
CA CYS A 126 -15.72 -11.64 8.20
C CYS A 126 -15.43 -13.15 8.15
N PHE A 127 -16.23 -13.88 7.37
CA PHE A 127 -16.08 -15.34 7.17
C PHE A 127 -14.66 -15.75 6.75
N TYR A 128 -14.07 -15.08 5.76
CA TYR A 128 -12.72 -15.43 5.30
C TYR A 128 -11.64 -15.07 6.31
N CYS A 129 -11.86 -14.05 7.15
CA CYS A 129 -10.95 -13.75 8.25
C CYS A 129 -11.04 -14.80 9.37
N GLN A 130 -12.23 -15.37 9.61
CA GLN A 130 -12.42 -16.49 10.53
C GLN A 130 -11.73 -17.74 9.98
N LYS A 131 -11.91 -18.03 8.68
CA LYS A 131 -11.23 -19.15 8.01
C LYS A 131 -9.71 -19.05 8.10
N LEU A 132 -9.13 -17.88 7.76
CA LEU A 132 -7.69 -17.64 7.91
C LEU A 132 -7.23 -17.92 9.34
N HIS A 133 -8.00 -17.48 10.33
CA HIS A 133 -7.68 -17.66 11.74
C HIS A 133 -7.78 -19.11 12.20
N HIS A 134 -8.75 -19.88 11.69
CA HIS A 134 -8.88 -21.32 11.98
C HIS A 134 -7.73 -22.15 11.41
N GLU A 135 -7.06 -21.63 10.38
CA GLU A 135 -5.89 -22.26 9.75
C GLU A 135 -4.56 -21.65 10.26
N MET A 136 -4.57 -20.88 11.36
CA MET A 136 -3.39 -20.16 11.87
C MET A 136 -2.16 -21.07 12.02
N GLU A 137 -2.34 -22.26 12.61
CA GLU A 137 -1.26 -23.23 12.81
C GLU A 137 -0.60 -23.70 11.52
N ASP A 138 -1.33 -23.70 10.39
CA ASP A 138 -0.75 -24.06 9.10
C ASP A 138 0.18 -22.94 8.59
N TYR A 139 -0.20 -21.66 8.75
CA TYR A 139 0.69 -20.54 8.43
C TYR A 139 1.96 -20.56 9.30
N LEU A 140 1.80 -20.79 10.60
CA LEU A 140 2.93 -20.84 11.53
C LEU A 140 3.89 -22.01 11.20
N ARG A 141 3.36 -23.16 10.77
CA ARG A 141 4.15 -24.33 10.36
C ARG A 141 4.94 -24.08 9.07
N GLU A 142 4.40 -23.28 8.16
CA GLU A 142 5.09 -22.81 6.95
C GLU A 142 6.12 -21.69 7.24
N GLY A 143 6.30 -21.32 8.52
CA GLY A 143 7.26 -20.30 8.94
C GLY A 143 6.77 -18.86 8.73
N ILE A 144 5.46 -18.65 8.59
CA ILE A 144 4.86 -17.35 8.31
C ILE A 144 4.32 -16.75 9.62
N GLU A 145 4.87 -15.61 10.06
CA GLU A 145 4.26 -14.80 11.12
C GLU A 145 3.07 -14.03 10.57
N ILE A 146 1.91 -14.14 11.25
CA ILE A 146 0.72 -13.34 10.93
C ILE A 146 0.55 -12.24 11.97
N ARG A 147 0.47 -10.99 11.51
CA ARG A 147 0.26 -9.82 12.36
C ARG A 147 -1.07 -9.17 12.03
N TYR A 148 -2.03 -9.19 12.95
CA TYR A 148 -3.33 -8.56 12.70
C TYR A 148 -3.34 -7.06 12.96
N LEU A 149 -3.96 -6.34 12.03
CA LEU A 149 -4.43 -4.98 12.17
C LEU A 149 -5.95 -4.96 12.06
N ALA A 150 -6.61 -4.08 12.81
CA ALA A 150 -8.07 -4.04 12.88
C ALA A 150 -8.67 -3.34 11.66
N PHE A 151 -9.67 -3.96 11.03
CA PHE A 151 -10.48 -3.33 9.99
C PHE A 151 -11.94 -3.80 10.02
N PRO A 152 -12.73 -3.41 11.04
CA PRO A 152 -14.15 -3.71 11.07
C PRO A 152 -14.86 -2.98 9.92
N ARG A 153 -15.28 -3.74 8.90
CA ARG A 153 -15.81 -3.17 7.64
C ARG A 153 -17.10 -2.39 7.84
N ALA A 154 -17.87 -2.73 8.86
CA ALA A 154 -19.10 -2.04 9.22
C ALA A 154 -18.87 -0.66 9.88
N GLY A 155 -17.62 -0.30 10.19
CA GLY A 155 -17.25 1.02 10.70
C GLY A 155 -17.36 1.19 12.21
N VAL A 156 -16.97 2.37 12.68
CA VAL A 156 -16.99 2.77 14.10
C VAL A 156 -18.42 2.72 14.63
N GLY A 157 -18.60 2.19 15.84
CA GLY A 157 -19.91 2.03 16.49
C GLY A 157 -20.72 0.80 16.03
N SER A 158 -20.17 -0.01 15.12
CA SER A 158 -20.75 -1.31 14.78
C SER A 158 -20.42 -2.38 15.85
N HIS A 159 -21.19 -3.46 15.87
CA HIS A 159 -20.91 -4.60 16.76
C HIS A 159 -19.51 -5.20 16.52
N ALA A 160 -19.10 -5.33 15.25
CA ALA A 160 -17.76 -5.79 14.88
C ALA A 160 -16.66 -4.87 15.43
N TYR A 161 -16.90 -3.56 15.43
CA TYR A 161 -15.99 -2.56 15.99
C TYR A 161 -15.88 -2.67 17.51
N GLU A 162 -17.01 -2.74 18.24
CA GLU A 162 -17.00 -2.88 19.70
C GLU A 162 -16.30 -4.17 20.14
N LYS A 163 -16.55 -5.26 19.40
CA LYS A 163 -15.95 -6.57 19.63
C LYS A 163 -14.44 -6.55 19.41
N ILE A 164 -13.97 -5.95 18.31
CA ILE A 164 -12.54 -5.89 18.01
C ILE A 164 -11.79 -4.95 18.97
N VAL A 165 -12.40 -3.84 19.40
CA VAL A 165 -11.86 -3.00 20.49
C VAL A 165 -11.70 -3.81 21.78
N SER A 166 -12.71 -4.60 22.15
CA SER A 166 -12.64 -5.43 23.35
C SER A 166 -11.52 -6.47 23.31
N VAL A 167 -11.20 -7.00 22.12
CA VAL A 167 -10.05 -7.90 21.90
C VAL A 167 -8.73 -7.16 22.10
N TRP A 168 -8.57 -5.98 21.50
CA TRP A 168 -7.34 -5.18 21.65
C TRP A 168 -7.12 -4.69 23.08
N CYS A 169 -8.19 -4.45 23.83
CA CYS A 169 -8.14 -4.05 25.23
C CYS A 169 -8.02 -5.21 26.23
N ALA A 170 -7.89 -6.45 25.75
CA ALA A 170 -7.72 -7.60 26.63
C ALA A 170 -6.26 -7.79 27.05
N GLU A 171 -6.05 -8.35 28.25
CA GLU A 171 -4.74 -8.81 28.70
C GLU A 171 -4.23 -9.97 27.81
N ASP A 172 -5.11 -10.93 27.50
CA ASP A 172 -4.86 -12.02 26.54
C ASP A 172 -5.49 -11.72 25.18
N GLN A 173 -4.84 -10.87 24.40
CA GLN A 173 -5.30 -10.50 23.05
C GLN A 173 -5.38 -11.70 22.10
N LEU A 174 -4.51 -12.71 22.24
CA LEU A 174 -4.49 -13.88 21.37
C LEU A 174 -5.70 -14.79 21.64
N GLY A 175 -5.96 -15.08 22.92
CA GLY A 175 -7.14 -15.85 23.34
C GLY A 175 -8.43 -15.14 22.97
N GLU A 176 -8.53 -13.83 23.20
CA GLU A 176 -9.73 -13.05 22.89
C GLU A 176 -9.95 -12.88 21.39
N MET A 177 -8.88 -12.77 20.59
CA MET A 177 -8.99 -12.82 19.13
C MET A 177 -9.54 -14.18 18.69
N THR A 178 -9.04 -15.28 19.25
CA THR A 178 -9.50 -16.63 18.94
C THR A 178 -10.97 -16.82 19.30
N LEU A 179 -11.37 -16.38 20.49
CA LEU A 179 -12.75 -16.37 20.96
C LEU A 179 -13.65 -15.57 20.01
N ALA A 180 -13.24 -14.35 19.65
CA ALA A 180 -13.98 -13.48 18.74
C ALA A 180 -14.16 -14.11 17.35
N LYS A 181 -13.10 -14.71 16.79
CA LYS A 181 -13.10 -15.40 15.48
C LYS A 181 -13.91 -16.70 15.50
N ASN A 182 -14.09 -17.31 16.66
CA ASN A 182 -15.02 -18.42 16.88
C ASN A 182 -16.48 -17.98 17.05
N LYS A 183 -16.82 -16.74 16.64
CA LYS A 183 -18.16 -16.14 16.74
C LYS A 183 -18.70 -16.03 18.17
N GLN A 184 -17.83 -16.16 19.17
CA GLN A 184 -18.18 -15.90 20.56
C GLN A 184 -18.03 -14.41 20.86
N GLN A 185 -18.56 -13.98 22.01
CA GLN A 185 -18.56 -12.59 22.43
C GLN A 185 -17.51 -12.36 23.53
N PRO A 186 -16.41 -11.64 23.24
CA PRO A 186 -15.50 -11.12 24.25
C PRO A 186 -16.25 -10.31 25.30
N ALA A 187 -15.76 -10.35 26.54
CA ALA A 187 -16.21 -9.41 27.55
C ALA A 187 -15.97 -7.98 27.07
N ARG A 188 -16.97 -7.11 27.21
CA ARG A 188 -16.86 -5.72 26.76
C ARG A 188 -15.75 -5.01 27.54
N ARG A 189 -14.79 -4.45 26.82
CA ARG A 189 -13.68 -3.65 27.37
C ARG A 189 -13.48 -2.40 26.52
N GLU A 190 -13.03 -1.33 27.16
CA GLU A 190 -12.66 -0.08 26.51
C GLU A 190 -11.35 0.41 27.14
N CYS A 191 -10.45 0.90 26.29
CA CYS A 191 -9.12 1.39 26.64
C CYS A 191 -8.62 2.28 25.50
N ASP A 192 -7.48 2.95 25.70
CA ASP A 192 -6.75 3.56 24.58
C ASP A 192 -6.21 2.44 23.67
N ASN A 193 -6.60 2.46 22.39
CA ASN A 193 -6.40 1.33 21.49
C ASN A 193 -6.20 1.78 20.02
N PRO A 194 -5.48 1.00 19.20
CA PRO A 194 -5.06 1.42 17.86
C PRO A 194 -6.10 1.15 16.75
N VAL A 195 -7.36 0.79 17.09
CA VAL A 195 -8.31 0.27 16.11
C VAL A 195 -8.65 1.33 15.05
N GLN A 196 -8.84 2.59 15.44
CA GLN A 196 -9.17 3.65 14.50
C GLN A 196 -7.97 4.04 13.64
N GLU A 197 -6.76 4.03 14.20
CA GLU A 197 -5.50 4.24 13.48
C GLU A 197 -5.30 3.16 12.42
N HIS A 198 -5.53 1.89 12.78
CA HIS A 198 -5.51 0.78 11.82
C HIS A 198 -6.52 0.99 10.69
N MET A 199 -7.75 1.40 11.01
CA MET A 199 -8.78 1.66 10.00
C MET A 199 -8.41 2.82 9.07
N ALA A 200 -7.83 3.89 9.61
CA ALA A 200 -7.38 5.03 8.83
C ALA A 200 -6.24 4.65 7.88
N LEU A 201 -5.25 3.90 8.39
CA LEU A 201 -4.17 3.38 7.59
C LEU A 201 -4.67 2.48 6.47
N ALA A 202 -5.53 1.50 6.79
CA ALA A 202 -6.10 0.57 5.83
C ALA A 202 -6.72 1.30 4.63
N ARG A 203 -7.51 2.36 4.89
CA ARG A 203 -8.07 3.22 3.83
C ARG A 203 -6.97 3.90 3.03
N LYS A 204 -5.96 4.45 3.71
CA LYS A 204 -4.83 5.17 3.08
C LYS A 204 -3.96 4.28 2.19
N ILE A 205 -3.88 2.98 2.48
CA ILE A 205 -3.11 2.02 1.67
C ILE A 205 -3.96 1.27 0.63
N GLY A 206 -5.26 1.60 0.53
CA GLY A 206 -6.17 1.04 -0.47
C GLY A 206 -6.82 -0.30 -0.09
N VAL A 207 -6.91 -0.63 1.20
CA VAL A 207 -7.67 -1.81 1.66
C VAL A 207 -9.16 -1.56 1.49
N SER A 208 -9.80 -2.37 0.66
CA SER A 208 -11.24 -2.30 0.35
C SER A 208 -12.05 -3.47 0.91
N GLY A 209 -11.40 -4.47 1.51
CA GLY A 209 -12.04 -5.67 2.04
C GLY A 209 -11.11 -6.45 2.97
N THR A 210 -11.65 -7.49 3.61
CA THR A 210 -10.90 -8.32 4.57
C THR A 210 -11.09 -9.82 4.29
N PRO A 211 -10.07 -10.66 4.52
CA PRO A 211 -8.73 -10.27 4.94
C PRO A 211 -7.99 -9.56 3.79
N ALA A 212 -7.09 -8.65 4.13
CA ALA A 212 -6.17 -8.04 3.18
C ALA A 212 -4.75 -8.20 3.72
N LEU A 213 -3.90 -8.85 2.93
CA LEU A 213 -2.55 -9.21 3.30
C LEU A 213 -1.60 -8.15 2.76
N VAL A 214 -0.69 -7.68 3.59
CA VAL A 214 0.38 -6.75 3.20
C VAL A 214 1.71 -7.43 3.50
N PHE A 215 2.52 -7.58 2.47
CA PHE A 215 3.83 -8.20 2.56
C PHE A 215 4.89 -7.18 3.00
N GLU A 216 6.07 -7.67 3.37
CA GLU A 216 7.16 -6.83 3.90
C GLU A 216 7.63 -5.75 2.92
N ASP A 217 7.49 -5.98 1.61
CA ASP A 217 7.80 -4.99 0.56
C ASP A 217 6.69 -3.96 0.34
N GLY A 218 5.57 -4.05 1.07
CA GLY A 218 4.38 -3.20 0.94
C GLY A 218 3.38 -3.67 -0.12
N ALA A 219 3.63 -4.80 -0.78
CA ALA A 219 2.68 -5.33 -1.76
C ALA A 219 1.38 -5.73 -1.04
N LEU A 220 0.25 -5.30 -1.59
CA LEU A 220 -1.08 -5.57 -1.07
C LEU A 220 -1.72 -6.72 -1.85
N MET A 221 -2.13 -7.76 -1.15
CA MET A 221 -2.86 -8.90 -1.69
C MET A 221 -4.24 -8.98 -1.03
N PRO A 222 -5.32 -8.58 -1.73
CA PRO A 222 -6.67 -8.70 -1.22
C PRO A 222 -7.13 -10.15 -1.14
N GLY A 223 -7.88 -10.48 -0.09
CA GLY A 223 -8.56 -11.77 0.05
C GLY A 223 -7.79 -12.82 0.83
N TYR A 224 -8.46 -13.93 1.13
CA TYR A 224 -7.87 -15.06 1.84
C TYR A 224 -7.02 -15.90 0.89
N VAL A 225 -5.87 -16.38 1.39
CA VAL A 225 -4.98 -17.30 0.70
C VAL A 225 -4.57 -18.42 1.66
N PRO A 226 -4.79 -19.72 1.34
CA PRO A 226 -4.35 -20.83 2.18
C PRO A 226 -2.83 -20.82 2.43
N ALA A 227 -2.39 -21.32 3.59
CA ALA A 227 -0.98 -21.27 4.03
C ALA A 227 0.03 -21.77 2.97
N ALA A 228 -0.20 -22.96 2.40
CA ALA A 228 0.70 -23.55 1.40
C ALA A 228 0.78 -22.73 0.10
N GLN A 229 -0.31 -22.06 -0.29
CA GLN A 229 -0.30 -21.18 -1.47
C GLN A 229 0.39 -19.85 -1.14
N LEU A 230 0.13 -19.30 0.05
CA LEU A 230 0.79 -18.08 0.51
C LEU A 230 2.30 -18.27 0.60
N LYS A 231 2.76 -19.42 1.10
CA LYS A 231 4.18 -19.79 1.12
C LYS A 231 4.83 -19.74 -0.27
N LYS A 232 4.17 -20.32 -1.28
CA LYS A 232 4.68 -20.28 -2.67
C LYS A 232 4.80 -18.85 -3.20
N ILE A 233 3.78 -18.02 -2.96
CA ILE A 233 3.80 -16.61 -3.35
C ILE A 233 4.97 -15.88 -2.70
N LEU A 234 5.20 -16.10 -1.41
CA LEU A 234 6.29 -15.49 -0.66
C LEU A 234 7.67 -15.97 -1.15
N ASP A 235 7.81 -17.27 -1.46
CA ASP A 235 9.03 -17.84 -2.04
C ASP A 235 9.36 -17.22 -3.40
N GLU A 236 8.36 -17.11 -4.28
CA GLU A 236 8.51 -16.50 -5.62
C GLU A 236 8.89 -15.02 -5.54
N LYS A 237 8.34 -14.29 -4.55
CA LYS A 237 8.70 -12.89 -4.32
C LYS A 237 10.10 -12.73 -3.76
N ALA A 238 10.53 -13.61 -2.84
CA ALA A 238 11.86 -13.57 -2.26
C ALA A 238 12.97 -13.96 -3.25
N ALA A 239 12.63 -14.66 -4.33
CA ALA A 239 13.56 -15.05 -5.39
C ALA A 239 13.81 -13.95 -6.45
N LYS A 240 13.05 -12.85 -6.42
CA LYS A 240 13.18 -11.69 -7.33
C LYS A 240 14.00 -10.59 -6.67
#